data_AF-B9L7S1-F1
#
_entry.id   AF-B9L7S1-F1
#
_cell.length_a   1.000
_cell.length_b   1.000
_cell.length_c   1.000
_cell.angle_alpha   90.00
_cell.angle_beta   90.00
_cell.angle_gamma   90.00
#
_symmetry.space_group_name_H-M   'P 1'
#
loop_
_entity.id
_entity.type
_entity.pdbx_description
1 polymer ?
#
loop_
_entity_poly.entity_id
_entity_poly.type
_entity_poly.pdbx_seq_one_letter_code
_entity_poly.pdbx_strand_id
1 'polypeptide(L)'
;MKHSIFKALNDQEVEEILPYFEEKHIAKDTFIVKEGEYSDTAFLLVDGEVSVIKETIYKDDYIVTDIKAGGDEFFGEVNLIDRGLVTSTIKAKSDCEILQISHNDFINMMDEKPTIAVKLLWVIAYDISKHLRKADSDVITLFNAFVEVVEND
;
A
#
# COMPACT_ATOMS: atom_id res chain seq x y z
N MET A 1 10.40 10.27 -12.23
CA MET A 1 9.31 10.02 -11.26
C MET A 1 9.80 10.34 -9.85
N LYS A 2 9.06 11.07 -9.01
CA LYS A 2 9.49 11.43 -7.62
C LYS A 2 8.72 10.65 -6.53
N HIS A 3 8.29 9.43 -6.83
CA HIS A 3 7.54 8.58 -5.90
C HIS A 3 8.42 8.05 -4.77
N SER A 4 7.87 7.90 -3.56
CA SER A 4 8.62 7.49 -2.36
C SER A 4 9.42 6.19 -2.58
N ILE A 5 8.81 5.20 -3.22
CA ILE A 5 9.44 3.92 -3.54
C ILE A 5 10.60 4.04 -4.54
N PHE A 6 10.54 5.01 -5.44
CA PHE A 6 11.59 5.28 -6.42
C PHE A 6 12.60 6.35 -5.98
N LYS A 7 12.44 6.97 -4.80
CA LYS A 7 13.42 7.97 -4.30
C LYS A 7 14.81 7.38 -4.08
N ALA A 8 14.90 6.07 -3.84
CA ALA A 8 16.16 5.36 -3.71
C ALA A 8 16.82 5.04 -5.06
N LEU A 9 16.09 5.22 -6.17
CA LEU A 9 16.51 4.89 -7.52
C LEU A 9 16.84 6.14 -8.33
N ASN A 10 17.81 6.04 -9.22
CA ASN A 10 18.03 7.05 -10.26
C ASN A 10 17.13 6.79 -11.48
N ASP A 11 17.05 7.75 -12.41
CA ASP A 11 16.15 7.66 -13.57
C ASP A 11 16.43 6.43 -14.44
N GLN A 12 17.70 6.04 -14.61
CA GLN A 12 18.07 4.83 -15.35
C GLN A 12 17.59 3.57 -14.64
N GLU A 13 17.75 3.50 -13.31
CA GLU A 13 17.28 2.37 -12.51
C GLU A 13 15.76 2.24 -12.56
N VAL A 14 15.02 3.35 -12.63
CA VAL A 14 13.58 3.35 -12.83
C VAL A 14 13.23 2.79 -14.21
N GLU A 15 13.86 3.28 -15.27
CA GLU A 15 13.65 2.77 -16.64
C GLU A 15 13.92 1.25 -16.75
N GLU A 16 14.91 0.74 -16.01
CA GLU A 16 15.26 -0.67 -16.00
C GLU A 16 14.21 -1.57 -15.33
N ILE A 17 13.42 -1.06 -14.39
CA ILE A 17 12.40 -1.85 -13.67
C ILE A 17 10.97 -1.60 -14.14
N LEU A 18 10.70 -0.49 -14.85
CA LEU A 18 9.38 -0.21 -15.40
C LEU A 18 8.76 -1.38 -16.18
N PRO A 19 9.51 -2.19 -16.95
CA PRO A 19 8.94 -3.35 -17.65
C PRO A 19 8.33 -4.44 -16.77
N TYR A 20 8.64 -4.49 -15.46
CA TYR A 20 8.02 -5.44 -14.52
C TYR A 20 6.69 -4.92 -13.96
N PHE A 21 6.32 -3.67 -14.25
CA PHE A 21 5.06 -3.07 -13.83
C PHE A 21 4.07 -3.03 -14.98
N GLU A 22 2.80 -3.25 -14.66
CA GLU A 22 1.68 -3.03 -15.58
C GLU A 22 0.99 -1.71 -15.22
N GLU A 23 0.82 -0.83 -16.20
CA GLU A 23 0.08 0.42 -16.04
C GLU A 23 -1.43 0.20 -16.20
N LYS A 24 -2.23 0.76 -15.30
CA LYS A 24 -3.69 0.71 -15.36
C LYS A 24 -4.33 2.04 -15.04
N HIS A 25 -5.43 2.31 -15.75
CA HIS A 25 -6.36 3.38 -15.41
C HIS A 25 -7.53 2.81 -14.61
N ILE A 26 -7.81 3.39 -13.45
CA ILE A 26 -8.90 3.02 -12.56
C ILE A 26 -9.90 4.17 -12.51
N ALA A 27 -11.14 3.93 -12.94
CA ALA A 27 -12.18 4.94 -12.85
C ALA A 27 -12.58 5.22 -11.40
N LYS A 28 -13.01 6.44 -11.12
CA LYS A 28 -13.61 6.81 -9.84
C LYS A 28 -14.65 5.80 -9.37
N ASP A 29 -14.69 5.59 -8.06
CA ASP A 29 -15.58 4.66 -7.36
C ASP A 29 -15.33 3.16 -7.64
N THR A 30 -14.26 2.82 -8.35
CA THR A 30 -13.86 1.43 -8.61
C THR A 30 -13.03 0.86 -7.45
N PHE A 31 -13.31 -0.39 -7.08
CA PHE A 31 -12.48 -1.13 -6.11
C PHE A 31 -11.21 -1.63 -6.80
N ILE A 32 -10.05 -1.33 -6.20
CA ILE A 32 -8.74 -1.83 -6.67
C ILE A 32 -8.50 -3.21 -6.05
N VAL A 33 -8.70 -3.33 -4.73
CA VAL A 33 -8.68 -4.58 -3.98
C VAL A 33 -9.72 -4.53 -2.87
N LYS A 34 -10.21 -5.68 -2.42
CA LYS A 34 -11.12 -5.76 -1.26
C LYS A 34 -10.51 -6.55 -0.12
N GLU A 35 -10.80 -6.09 1.10
CA GLU A 35 -10.42 -6.78 2.33
C GLU A 35 -10.91 -8.23 2.32
N GLY A 36 -10.04 -9.15 2.74
CA GLY A 36 -10.34 -10.58 2.83
C GLY A 36 -10.25 -11.35 1.51
N GLU A 37 -9.97 -10.69 0.38
CA GLU A 37 -9.59 -11.36 -0.86
C GLU A 37 -8.12 -11.77 -0.84
N TYR A 38 -7.75 -12.83 -1.57
CA TYR A 38 -6.34 -13.14 -1.80
C TYR A 38 -5.76 -12.20 -2.84
N SER A 39 -4.57 -11.67 -2.57
CA SER A 39 -3.79 -10.90 -3.53
C SER A 39 -2.31 -11.20 -3.37
N ASP A 40 -1.58 -11.14 -4.47
CA ASP A 40 -0.12 -11.21 -4.54
C ASP A 40 0.46 -9.94 -5.20
N THR A 41 -0.35 -8.90 -5.34
CA THR A 41 -0.04 -7.71 -6.14
C THR A 41 0.08 -6.48 -5.24
N ALA A 42 1.09 -5.64 -5.51
CA ALA A 42 1.20 -4.30 -4.96
C ALA A 42 0.98 -3.24 -6.04
N PHE A 43 0.70 -2.03 -5.59
CA PHE A 43 0.27 -0.92 -6.43
C PHE A 43 1.01 0.35 -6.05
N LEU A 44 1.36 1.15 -7.05
CA LEU A 44 1.84 2.51 -6.91
C LEU A 44 0.82 3.45 -7.54
N LEU A 45 0.31 4.40 -6.77
CA LEU A 45 -0.54 5.48 -7.26
C LEU A 45 0.33 6.53 -7.98
N VAL A 46 0.15 6.67 -9.29
CA VAL A 46 0.87 7.64 -10.12
C VAL A 46 0.12 8.97 -10.16
N ASP A 47 -1.20 8.91 -10.32
CA ASP A 47 -2.09 10.07 -10.29
C ASP A 47 -3.43 9.71 -9.63
N GLY A 48 -4.10 10.70 -9.05
CA GLY A 48 -5.40 10.57 -8.40
C GLY A 48 -5.36 10.39 -6.89
N GLU A 49 -6.45 9.85 -6.34
CA GLU A 49 -6.68 9.67 -4.91
C GLU A 49 -7.47 8.37 -4.66
N VAL A 50 -7.06 7.61 -3.64
CA VAL A 50 -7.74 6.37 -3.20
C VAL A 50 -8.06 6.44 -1.71
N SER A 51 -9.11 5.74 -1.30
CA SER A 51 -9.49 5.57 0.11
C SER A 51 -9.14 4.17 0.59
N VAL A 52 -8.52 4.09 1.77
CA VAL A 52 -8.30 2.85 2.52
C VAL A 52 -9.48 2.64 3.45
N ILE A 53 -10.22 1.56 3.24
CA ILE A 53 -11.48 1.28 3.91
C ILE A 53 -11.36 -0.03 4.68
N LYS A 54 -11.89 -0.01 5.90
CA LYS A 54 -12.05 -1.18 6.77
C LYS A 54 -13.52 -1.37 7.11
N GLU A 55 -13.95 -2.62 7.22
CA GLU A 55 -15.30 -2.94 7.72
C GLU A 55 -15.28 -3.05 9.25
N THR A 56 -16.21 -2.38 9.93
CA THR A 56 -16.40 -2.53 11.38
C THR A 56 -17.14 -3.83 11.72
N ILE A 57 -17.19 -4.21 13.00
CA ILE A 57 -17.97 -5.37 13.46
C ILE A 57 -19.47 -5.30 13.14
N TYR A 58 -19.98 -4.10 12.84
CA TYR A 58 -21.38 -3.84 12.47
C TYR A 58 -21.61 -3.81 10.96
N LYS A 59 -20.58 -4.11 10.15
CA LYS A 59 -20.59 -4.02 8.69
C LYS A 59 -20.70 -2.61 8.12
N ASP A 60 -20.34 -1.61 8.91
CA ASP A 60 -20.21 -0.24 8.42
C ASP A 60 -18.80 0.00 7.89
N ASP A 61 -18.71 0.68 6.74
CA ASP A 61 -17.46 1.13 6.16
C ASP A 61 -16.85 2.26 7.00
N TYR A 62 -15.58 2.09 7.37
CA TYR A 62 -14.76 3.08 8.04
C TYR A 62 -13.57 3.46 7.17
N ILE A 63 -13.46 4.74 6.81
CA ILE A 63 -12.30 5.27 6.08
C ILE A 63 -11.15 5.42 7.07
N VAL A 64 -10.13 4.57 6.92
CA VAL A 64 -8.91 4.62 7.74
C VAL A 64 -8.06 5.83 7.36
N THR A 65 -7.86 6.04 6.06
CA THR A 65 -7.12 7.18 5.50
C THR A 65 -7.42 7.32 4.01
N ASP A 66 -7.16 8.50 3.47
CA ASP A 66 -7.05 8.74 2.03
C ASP A 66 -5.57 8.82 1.64
N ILE A 67 -5.24 8.29 0.46
CA ILE A 67 -3.91 8.34 -0.14
C ILE A 67 -4.00 9.14 -1.44
N LYS A 68 -3.13 10.14 -1.58
CA LYS A 68 -3.02 11.00 -2.78
C LYS A 68 -1.66 10.83 -3.44
N ALA A 69 -1.64 10.90 -4.76
CA ALA A 69 -0.40 11.20 -5.48
C ALA A 69 0.11 12.61 -5.06
N GLY A 70 1.37 12.91 -4.71
CA GLY A 70 2.42 12.06 -4.20
C GLY A 70 2.82 12.26 -2.75
N GLY A 71 2.16 11.47 -1.89
CA GLY A 71 2.52 11.16 -0.51
C GLY A 71 2.93 9.70 -0.35
N ASP A 72 2.20 8.95 0.49
CA ASP A 72 2.40 7.52 0.76
C ASP A 72 1.68 6.68 -0.34
N GLU A 73 2.23 6.68 -1.56
CA GLU A 73 1.55 6.20 -2.79
C GLU A 73 1.64 4.69 -3.06
N PHE A 74 2.48 3.97 -2.32
CA PHE A 74 2.67 2.53 -2.51
C PHE A 74 1.85 1.75 -1.49
N PHE A 75 1.10 0.74 -1.95
CA PHE A 75 0.23 -0.07 -1.10
C PHE A 75 0.10 -1.51 -1.62
N GLY A 76 -0.38 -2.41 -0.77
CA GLY A 76 -0.39 -3.85 -1.06
C GLY A 76 0.96 -4.54 -0.81
N GLU A 77 1.91 -3.86 -0.16
CA GLU A 77 3.26 -4.39 0.09
C GLU A 77 3.23 -5.69 0.90
N VAL A 78 2.33 -5.79 1.87
CA VAL A 78 2.17 -7.00 2.69
C VAL A 78 1.84 -8.19 1.79
N ASN A 79 0.84 -8.03 0.92
CA ASN A 79 0.39 -9.05 -0.03
C ASN A 79 1.45 -9.41 -1.06
N LEU A 80 2.25 -8.44 -1.52
CA LEU A 80 3.39 -8.70 -2.39
C LEU A 80 4.43 -9.61 -1.71
N ILE A 81 4.62 -9.48 -0.39
CA ILE A 81 5.61 -10.26 0.36
C ILE A 81 5.07 -11.63 0.79
N ASP A 82 3.89 -11.69 1.38
CA ASP A 82 3.36 -12.91 2.02
C ASP A 82 2.34 -13.69 1.17
N ARG A 83 1.79 -13.06 0.11
CA ARG A 83 0.71 -13.59 -0.74
C ARG A 83 -0.53 -13.99 0.05
N GLY A 84 -0.78 -13.26 1.14
CA GLY A 84 -1.86 -13.49 2.07
C GLY A 84 -3.17 -12.80 1.68
N LEU A 85 -4.03 -12.65 2.68
CA LEU A 85 -5.28 -11.91 2.54
C LEU A 85 -5.03 -10.41 2.51
N VAL A 86 -5.75 -9.70 1.67
CA VAL A 86 -5.76 -8.25 1.62
C VAL A 86 -6.27 -7.73 2.97
N THR A 87 -5.49 -6.85 3.58
CA THR A 87 -5.79 -6.35 4.92
C THR A 87 -6.80 -5.22 4.92
N SER A 88 -6.97 -4.45 3.85
CA SER A 88 -7.95 -3.36 3.77
C SER A 88 -8.46 -3.20 2.35
N THR A 89 -9.71 -2.78 2.21
CA THR A 89 -10.28 -2.43 0.91
C THR A 89 -9.66 -1.14 0.40
N ILE A 90 -9.29 -1.09 -0.88
CA ILE A 90 -8.82 0.12 -1.56
C ILE A 90 -9.81 0.49 -2.64
N LYS A 91 -10.33 1.71 -2.59
CA LYS A 91 -11.31 2.22 -3.56
C LYS A 91 -10.83 3.54 -4.15
N ALA A 92 -10.93 3.68 -5.47
CA ALA A 92 -10.63 4.92 -6.17
C ALA A 92 -11.62 6.04 -5.78
N LYS A 93 -11.10 7.16 -5.28
CA LYS A 93 -11.86 8.35 -4.87
C LYS A 93 -11.95 9.38 -6.01
N SER A 94 -10.99 9.34 -6.92
CA SER A 94 -11.01 9.99 -8.24
C SER A 94 -10.72 8.96 -9.34
N ASP A 95 -10.67 9.40 -10.60
CA ASP A 95 -9.94 8.62 -11.60
C ASP A 95 -8.46 8.56 -11.18
N CYS A 96 -7.83 7.40 -11.37
CA CYS A 96 -6.47 7.13 -10.94
C CYS A 96 -5.66 6.47 -12.05
N GLU A 97 -4.39 6.81 -12.12
CA GLU A 97 -3.36 6.07 -12.85
C GLU A 97 -2.52 5.31 -11.85
N ILE A 98 -2.35 4.00 -12.06
CA ILE A 98 -1.57 3.14 -11.17
C ILE A 98 -0.56 2.31 -11.96
N LEU A 99 0.56 2.00 -11.31
CA LEU A 99 1.41 0.88 -11.69
C LEU A 99 1.13 -0.28 -10.74
N GLN A 100 0.99 -1.49 -11.26
CA GLN A 100 0.86 -2.70 -10.46
C GLN A 100 2.00 -3.68 -10.74
N ILE A 101 2.44 -4.41 -9.73
CA ILE A 101 3.45 -5.46 -9.85
C ILE A 101 3.00 -6.71 -9.10
N SER A 102 3.04 -7.85 -9.77
CA SER A 102 2.73 -9.14 -9.15
C SER A 102 3.92 -9.65 -8.35
N HIS A 103 3.69 -10.56 -7.40
CA HIS A 103 4.75 -11.23 -6.66
C HIS A 103 5.76 -11.87 -7.60
N ASN A 104 5.30 -12.58 -8.63
CA ASN A 104 6.18 -13.28 -9.56
C ASN A 104 7.04 -12.30 -10.37
N ASP A 105 6.47 -11.19 -10.83
CA ASP A 105 7.24 -10.16 -11.55
C ASP A 105 8.26 -9.48 -10.63
N PHE A 106 7.91 -9.30 -9.35
CA PHE A 106 8.85 -8.80 -8.34
C PHE A 106 9.98 -9.78 -8.05
N ILE A 107 9.70 -11.10 -7.99
CA ILE A 107 10.74 -12.14 -7.90
C ILE A 107 11.66 -12.10 -9.13
N ASN A 108 11.08 -12.05 -10.34
CA ASN A 108 11.86 -12.00 -11.58
C ASN A 108 12.75 -10.74 -11.64
N MET A 109 12.22 -9.59 -11.23
CA MET A 109 13.00 -8.36 -11.09
C MET A 109 14.14 -8.50 -10.07
N MET A 110 13.92 -9.20 -8.94
CA MET A 110 14.98 -9.47 -7.96
C MET A 110 16.11 -10.31 -8.55
N ASP A 111 15.78 -11.31 -9.36
CA ASP A 111 16.77 -12.19 -9.98
C ASP A 111 17.56 -11.47 -11.09
N GLU A 112 16.89 -10.65 -11.90
CA GLU A 112 17.51 -9.95 -13.03
C GLU A 112 18.23 -8.66 -12.63
N LYS A 113 17.72 -7.95 -11.61
CA LYS A 113 18.17 -6.61 -11.18
C LYS A 113 18.44 -6.55 -9.66
N PRO A 114 19.31 -7.42 -9.10
CA PRO A 114 19.44 -7.58 -7.64
C PRO A 114 19.87 -6.29 -6.92
N THR A 115 20.73 -5.47 -7.52
CA THR A 115 21.16 -4.20 -6.91
C THR A 115 20.02 -3.19 -6.79
N ILE A 116 19.15 -3.10 -7.80
CA ILE A 116 17.98 -2.22 -7.79
C ILE A 116 16.95 -2.77 -6.80
N ALA A 117 16.74 -4.09 -6.84
CA ALA A 117 15.75 -4.74 -6.01
C ALA A 117 16.05 -4.65 -4.51
N VAL A 118 17.33 -4.73 -4.10
CA VAL A 118 17.73 -4.50 -2.70
C VAL A 118 17.35 -3.09 -2.22
N LYS A 119 17.46 -2.07 -3.09
CA LYS A 119 17.04 -0.70 -2.75
C LYS A 119 15.52 -0.63 -2.55
N LEU A 120 14.75 -1.23 -3.45
CA LEU A 120 13.29 -1.29 -3.35
C LEU A 120 12.83 -2.04 -2.10
N LEU A 121 13.41 -3.21 -1.83
CA LEU A 121 13.15 -3.98 -0.61
C LEU A 121 13.42 -3.16 0.64
N TRP A 122 14.45 -2.31 0.64
CA TRP A 122 14.74 -1.45 1.79
C TRP A 122 13.70 -0.36 1.99
N VAL A 123 13.15 0.19 0.91
CA VAL A 123 12.04 1.16 1.01
C VAL A 123 10.78 0.48 1.53
N ILE A 124 10.41 -0.68 0.98
CA ILE A 124 9.26 -1.50 1.43
C ILE A 124 9.42 -1.86 2.91
N ALA A 125 10.59 -2.38 3.31
CA ALA A 125 10.83 -2.74 4.71
C ALA A 125 10.75 -1.52 5.66
N TYR A 126 11.21 -0.36 5.21
CA TYR A 126 11.11 0.90 5.95
C TYR A 126 9.65 1.33 6.13
N ASP A 127 8.86 1.28 5.07
CA ASP A 127 7.44 1.69 5.07
C ASP A 127 6.59 0.73 5.92
N ILE A 128 6.76 -0.59 5.78
CA ILE A 128 6.14 -1.58 6.68
C ILE A 128 6.53 -1.30 8.14
N SER A 129 7.79 -0.99 8.42
CA SER A 129 8.23 -0.67 9.79
C SER A 129 7.60 0.62 10.33
N LYS A 130 7.39 1.63 9.48
CA LYS A 130 6.69 2.87 9.83
C LYS A 130 5.21 2.59 10.15
N HIS A 131 4.54 1.80 9.31
CA HIS A 131 3.15 1.39 9.52
C HIS A 131 2.96 0.55 10.78
N LEU A 132 3.88 -0.38 11.07
CA LEU A 132 3.85 -1.18 12.29
C LEU A 132 3.93 -0.30 13.55
N ARG A 133 4.88 0.64 13.60
CA ARG A 133 4.98 1.60 14.72
C ARG A 133 3.73 2.46 14.88
N LYS A 134 3.11 2.86 13.78
CA LYS A 134 1.85 3.62 13.80
C LYS A 134 0.71 2.75 14.36
N ALA A 135 0.59 1.52 13.91
CA ALA A 135 -0.40 0.57 14.43
C ALA A 135 -0.22 0.32 15.93
N ASP A 136 1.03 0.12 16.40
CA ASP A 136 1.32 -0.03 17.84
C ASP A 136 0.89 1.21 18.64
N SER A 137 1.17 2.41 18.12
CA SER A 137 0.73 3.67 18.75
C SER A 137 -0.79 3.83 18.77
N ASP A 138 -1.47 3.38 17.71
CA ASP A 138 -2.93 3.45 17.60
C ASP A 138 -3.61 2.50 18.58
N VAL A 139 -3.06 1.30 18.77
CA VAL A 139 -3.53 0.34 19.78
C VAL A 139 -3.44 0.93 21.18
N ILE A 140 -2.33 1.58 21.53
CA ILE A 140 -2.19 2.25 22.84
C ILE A 140 -3.20 3.38 22.99
N THR A 141 -3.41 4.17 21.93
CA THR A 141 -4.37 5.28 21.94
C THR A 141 -5.80 4.79 22.19
N LEU A 142 -6.21 3.72 21.49
CA LEU A 142 -7.52 3.08 21.68
C LEU A 142 -7.67 2.49 23.09
N PHE A 143 -6.62 1.85 23.62
CA PHE A 143 -6.65 1.30 24.97
C PHE A 143 -6.83 2.39 26.03
N ASN A 144 -6.11 3.50 25.92
CA ASN A 144 -6.25 4.63 26.85
C ASN A 144 -7.66 5.24 26.79
N ALA A 145 -8.20 5.43 25.58
CA ALA A 145 -9.57 5.93 25.42
C ALA A 145 -10.61 4.98 26.03
N PHE A 146 -10.40 3.67 25.92
CA PHE A 146 -11.27 2.67 26.54
C PHE A 146 -11.21 2.74 28.08
N VAL A 147 -10.01 2.83 28.66
CA VAL A 147 -9.84 2.96 30.12
C VAL A 147 -10.51 4.22 30.64
N GLU A 148 -10.34 5.36 29.96
CA GLU A 148 -11.00 6.62 30.34
C GLU A 148 -12.53 6.51 30.33
N VAL A 149 -13.13 5.78 29.39
CA VAL A 149 -14.59 5.57 29.37
C VAL A 149 -15.03 4.67 30.53
N VAL A 150 -14.31 3.58 30.78
CA VAL A 150 -14.67 2.61 31.84
C VAL A 150 -14.45 3.16 33.25
N GLU A 151 -13.43 4.00 33.47
CA GLU A 151 -13.15 4.59 34.79
C GLU A 151 -14.03 5.80 35.12
N ASN A 152 -14.67 6.42 34.12
CA ASN A 152 -15.56 7.57 34.31
C ASN A 152 -17.08 7.19 34.32
N ASP A 153 -17.42 5.91 34.19
CA ASP A 153 -18.76 5.32 34.38
C ASP A 153 -18.90 4.66 35.77
#